data_AF-A0AAW4BIZ3-F1
#
_entry.id   AF-A0AAW4BIZ3-F1
#
_cell.length_a   1.000
_cell.length_b   1.000
_cell.length_c   1.000
_cell.angle_alpha   90.00
_cell.angle_beta   90.00
_cell.angle_gamma   90.00
#
_symmetry.space_group_name_H-M   'P 1'
#
loop_
_entity.id
_entity.type
_entity.pdbx_description
1 polymer ?
#
loop_
_entity_poly.entity_id
_entity_poly.type
_entity_poly.pdbx_seq_one_letter_code
_entity_poly.pdbx_strand_id
1 'polypeptide(L)'
;SDKKNGNAKHVIGVGHFDPNRTPVSLTNTSRDFNKPTASTNTSEIDSYRVPVVLVIKKNHRTLENLLEWLKDNSARGDKEMIDQPMLLIDDEADNASINTKYSNQLVTKINGQIRDLLKMFHRSCYVGYTATPFANIFIDPDDNHDVHKEDLFPKDFIIGLDAPTNYFGPKKIFIDGLPDDE
;
A
#
# COMPACT_ATOMS: atom_id res chain seq x y z
N SER A 1 -4.40 -26.28 40.39
CA SER A 1 -4.04 -26.76 39.04
C SER A 1 -4.85 -25.97 38.04
N ASP A 2 -4.38 -24.77 37.70
CA ASP A 2 -5.10 -23.87 36.80
C ASP A 2 -4.76 -24.20 35.35
N LYS A 3 -5.78 -24.71 34.64
CA LYS A 3 -5.74 -24.89 33.19
C LYS A 3 -5.73 -23.51 32.55
N LYS A 4 -4.57 -23.11 32.01
CA LYS A 4 -4.44 -21.99 31.06
C LYS A 4 -5.41 -22.24 29.89
N ASN A 5 -6.46 -21.44 29.82
CA ASN A 5 -7.37 -21.44 28.69
C ASN A 5 -6.70 -20.74 27.51
N GLY A 6 -6.74 -21.38 26.34
CA GLY A 6 -5.91 -21.05 25.18
C GLY A 6 -6.26 -19.73 24.47
N ASN A 7 -5.20 -19.10 23.94
CA ASN A 7 -5.17 -18.21 22.77
C ASN A 7 -6.39 -17.29 22.55
N ALA A 8 -6.55 -16.27 23.40
CA ALA A 8 -7.30 -15.08 22.98
C ALA A 8 -6.46 -14.28 21.97
N LYS A 9 -6.98 -14.04 20.76
CA LYS A 9 -6.35 -13.13 19.78
C LYS A 9 -6.27 -11.74 20.42
N HIS A 10 -5.05 -11.28 20.70
CA HIS A 10 -4.82 -9.95 21.26
C HIS A 10 -5.07 -8.89 20.17
N VAL A 11 -6.13 -8.09 20.33
CA VAL A 11 -6.49 -7.01 19.40
C VAL A 11 -5.79 -5.73 19.85
N ILE A 12 -5.11 -5.06 18.92
CA ILE A 12 -4.40 -3.78 19.15
C ILE A 12 -5.03 -2.74 18.21
N GLY A 13 -5.44 -1.58 18.73
CA GLY A 13 -5.96 -0.48 17.92
C GLY A 13 -6.89 0.47 18.69
N VAL A 14 -7.27 1.58 18.04
CA VAL A 14 -8.23 2.56 18.55
C VAL A 14 -9.49 2.54 17.68
N GLY A 15 -10.58 1.95 18.17
CA GLY A 15 -11.84 1.89 17.43
C GLY A 15 -12.87 0.92 18.01
N HIS A 16 -14.15 1.14 17.70
CA HIS A 16 -15.22 0.19 18.01
C HIS A 16 -15.10 -1.02 17.08
N PHE A 17 -14.80 -2.19 17.64
CA PHE A 17 -14.57 -3.42 16.89
C PHE A 17 -15.90 -4.07 16.52
N ASP A 18 -16.23 -4.12 15.22
CA ASP A 18 -17.33 -4.94 14.70
C ASP A 18 -16.76 -6.28 14.21
N PRO A 19 -16.98 -7.39 14.94
CA PRO A 19 -16.44 -8.70 14.57
C PRO A 19 -17.01 -9.22 13.24
N ASN A 20 -18.14 -8.68 12.76
CA ASN A 20 -18.79 -9.12 11.52
C ASN A 20 -18.16 -8.50 10.26
N ARG A 21 -17.30 -7.48 10.38
CA ARG A 21 -16.69 -6.76 9.25
C ARG A 21 -15.21 -6.51 9.48
N THR A 22 -14.47 -7.58 9.72
CA THR A 22 -13.01 -7.49 9.92
C THR A 22 -12.29 -7.62 8.58
N PRO A 23 -11.39 -6.69 8.21
CA PRO A 23 -10.56 -6.84 7.02
C PRO A 23 -9.62 -8.04 7.16
N VAL A 24 -9.34 -8.72 6.06
CA VAL A 24 -8.34 -9.80 6.04
C VAL A 24 -6.96 -9.21 5.80
N SER A 25 -6.01 -9.47 6.70
CA SER A 25 -4.61 -9.10 6.52
C SER A 25 -3.78 -10.31 6.10
N LEU A 26 -3.07 -10.21 4.98
CA LEU A 26 -2.14 -11.25 4.51
C LEU A 26 -0.68 -11.01 4.94
N THR A 27 -0.45 -9.91 5.64
CA THR A 27 0.81 -9.60 6.34
C THR A 27 0.58 -9.43 7.83
N ASN A 28 1.65 -9.49 8.62
CA ASN A 28 1.58 -9.23 10.07
C ASN A 28 2.76 -8.37 10.52
N THR A 29 2.71 -7.89 11.77
CA THR A 29 3.74 -7.00 12.35
C THR A 29 5.16 -7.58 12.34
N SER A 30 5.29 -8.90 12.25
CA SER A 30 6.59 -9.61 12.27
C SER A 30 7.04 -10.14 10.91
N ARG A 31 6.14 -10.24 9.93
CA ARG A 31 6.40 -10.91 8.65
C ARG A 31 5.71 -10.20 7.49
N ASP A 32 6.52 -9.94 6.47
CA ASP A 32 6.10 -9.43 5.18
C ASP A 32 5.35 -10.49 4.36
N PHE A 33 4.76 -10.08 3.23
CA PHE A 33 4.01 -10.96 2.35
C PHE A 33 4.87 -12.14 1.88
N ASN A 34 4.31 -13.35 2.01
CA ASN A 34 4.87 -14.55 1.42
C ASN A 34 3.74 -15.46 0.93
N LYS A 35 3.96 -16.10 -0.22
CA LYS A 35 2.93 -16.92 -0.88
C LYS A 35 2.35 -18.03 0.01
N PRO A 36 3.15 -18.83 0.76
CA PRO A 36 2.60 -19.94 1.55
C PRO A 36 1.59 -19.49 2.61
N THR A 37 1.86 -18.37 3.29
CA THR A 37 0.94 -17.80 4.28
C THR A 37 -0.34 -17.29 3.61
N ALA A 38 -0.18 -16.61 2.46
CA ALA A 38 -1.32 -16.06 1.72
C ALA A 38 -2.25 -17.16 1.19
N SER A 39 -1.71 -18.23 0.61
CA SER A 39 -2.49 -19.36 0.07
C SER A 39 -3.28 -20.15 1.13
N THR A 40 -2.84 -20.13 2.39
CA THR A 40 -3.59 -20.76 3.48
C THR A 40 -4.81 -19.91 3.87
N ASN A 41 -4.69 -18.58 3.77
CA ASN A 41 -5.74 -17.63 4.10
C ASN A 41 -6.75 -17.40 2.96
N THR A 42 -6.41 -17.69 1.69
CA THR A 42 -7.31 -17.43 0.55
C THR A 42 -8.65 -18.19 0.66
N SER A 43 -8.63 -19.38 1.26
CA SER A 43 -9.82 -20.20 1.52
C SER A 43 -10.84 -19.50 2.44
N GLU A 44 -10.37 -18.61 3.33
CA GLU A 44 -11.23 -17.81 4.22
C GLU A 44 -11.72 -16.52 3.53
N ILE A 45 -10.96 -15.97 2.57
CA ILE A 45 -11.28 -14.72 1.85
C ILE A 45 -12.49 -14.88 0.92
N ASP A 46 -12.60 -16.00 0.19
CA ASP A 46 -13.74 -16.26 -0.69
C ASP A 46 -15.09 -16.32 0.05
N SER A 47 -15.05 -16.58 1.36
CA SER A 47 -16.24 -16.75 2.19
C SER A 47 -16.86 -15.43 2.70
N TYR A 48 -16.14 -14.30 2.59
CA TYR A 48 -16.61 -12.99 3.04
C TYR A 48 -16.32 -11.88 2.02
N ARG A 49 -17.32 -11.04 1.69
CA ARG A 49 -17.12 -9.78 0.93
C ARG A 49 -16.48 -8.70 1.82
N VAL A 50 -15.28 -8.94 2.32
CA VAL A 50 -14.53 -8.02 3.19
C VAL A 50 -13.29 -7.49 2.46
N PRO A 51 -12.83 -6.27 2.76
CA PRO A 51 -11.62 -5.73 2.16
C PRO A 51 -10.38 -6.54 2.59
N VAL A 52 -9.48 -6.78 1.64
CA VAL A 52 -8.15 -7.35 1.90
C VAL A 52 -7.17 -6.20 2.08
N VAL A 53 -6.44 -6.20 3.18
CA VAL A 53 -5.43 -5.19 3.50
C VAL A 53 -4.05 -5.83 3.48
N LEU A 54 -3.12 -5.18 2.79
CA LEU A 54 -1.74 -5.61 2.64
C LEU A 54 -0.84 -4.45 3.07
N VAL A 55 0.03 -4.71 4.04
CA VAL A 55 1.14 -3.80 4.39
C VAL A 55 2.43 -4.54 4.07
N ILE A 56 3.14 -4.09 3.03
CA ILE A 56 4.31 -4.76 2.49
C ILE A 56 5.51 -3.83 2.43
N LYS A 57 6.73 -4.40 2.48
CA LYS A 57 7.92 -3.61 2.20
C LYS A 57 8.03 -3.34 0.69
N LYS A 58 8.47 -2.13 0.32
CA LYS A 58 8.80 -1.75 -1.06
C LYS A 58 10.12 -2.41 -1.51
N ASN A 59 10.09 -3.73 -1.72
CA ASN A 59 11.22 -4.55 -2.13
C ASN A 59 10.84 -5.44 -3.32
N HIS A 60 11.77 -5.60 -4.26
CA HIS A 60 11.49 -6.34 -5.50
C HIS A 60 10.97 -7.77 -5.27
N ARG A 61 11.48 -8.49 -4.27
CA ARG A 61 11.07 -9.88 -4.00
C ARG A 61 9.67 -9.95 -3.42
N THR A 62 9.34 -9.02 -2.52
CA THR A 62 8.02 -8.95 -1.91
C THR A 62 6.95 -8.64 -2.97
N LEU A 63 7.23 -7.67 -3.84
CA LEU A 63 6.35 -7.30 -4.95
C LEU A 63 6.22 -8.44 -5.98
N GLU A 64 7.32 -9.10 -6.34
CA GLU A 64 7.33 -10.27 -7.22
C GLU A 64 6.44 -11.39 -6.68
N ASN A 65 6.61 -11.73 -5.40
CA ASN A 65 5.79 -12.74 -4.73
C ASN A 65 4.30 -12.38 -4.74
N LEU A 66 3.96 -11.11 -4.49
CA LEU A 66 2.58 -10.62 -4.50
C LEU A 66 1.98 -10.71 -5.90
N LEU A 67 2.70 -10.24 -6.92
CA LEU A 67 2.26 -10.30 -8.31
C LEU A 67 1.98 -11.73 -8.74
N GLU A 68 2.92 -12.64 -8.49
CA GLU A 68 2.74 -14.04 -8.84
C GLU A 68 1.59 -14.68 -8.07
N TRP A 69 1.47 -14.41 -6.76
CA TRP A 69 0.33 -14.92 -5.98
C TRP A 69 -1.00 -14.40 -6.49
N LEU A 70 -1.09 -13.11 -6.82
CA LEU A 70 -2.29 -12.55 -7.43
C LEU A 70 -2.55 -13.25 -8.76
N LYS A 71 -1.57 -13.47 -9.64
CA LYS A 71 -1.77 -14.18 -10.91
C LYS A 71 -2.33 -15.58 -10.69
N ASP A 72 -1.75 -16.31 -9.74
CA ASP A 72 -2.17 -17.69 -9.39
C ASP A 72 -3.62 -17.74 -8.84
N ASN A 73 -4.08 -16.68 -8.16
CA ASN A 73 -5.37 -16.66 -7.46
C ASN A 73 -6.47 -15.83 -8.17
N SER A 74 -6.09 -14.99 -9.14
CA SER A 74 -6.99 -14.08 -9.86
C SER A 74 -7.53 -14.69 -11.15
N ALA A 75 -6.86 -15.72 -11.68
CA ALA A 75 -7.19 -16.40 -12.94
C ALA A 75 -8.37 -17.38 -12.81
N ARG A 76 -9.45 -16.99 -12.11
CA ARG A 76 -10.72 -17.74 -12.14
C ARG A 76 -11.55 -17.28 -13.34
N GLY A 77 -11.18 -17.73 -14.54
CA GLY A 77 -11.93 -17.53 -15.80
C GLY A 77 -11.12 -16.88 -16.95
N ASP A 78 -11.80 -16.58 -18.06
CA ASP A 78 -11.22 -15.96 -19.29
C ASP A 78 -10.77 -14.48 -19.12
N LYS A 79 -10.76 -13.96 -17.89
CA LYS A 79 -10.41 -12.57 -17.61
C LYS A 79 -8.97 -12.48 -17.12
N GLU A 80 -8.14 -11.73 -17.85
CA GLU A 80 -6.74 -11.45 -17.50
C GLU A 80 -6.58 -10.47 -16.32
N MET A 81 -7.68 -9.86 -15.84
CA MET A 81 -7.68 -8.80 -14.83
C MET A 81 -8.69 -9.04 -13.70
N ILE A 82 -8.35 -8.57 -12.50
CA ILE A 82 -9.13 -8.63 -11.27
C ILE A 82 -10.26 -7.59 -11.30
N ASP A 83 -11.50 -7.99 -10.98
CA ASP A 83 -12.69 -7.13 -11.02
C ASP A 83 -12.83 -6.23 -9.76
N GLN A 84 -12.27 -6.65 -8.63
CA GLN A 84 -12.27 -5.90 -7.37
C GLN A 84 -11.46 -4.60 -7.52
N PRO A 85 -11.86 -3.49 -6.87
CA PRO A 85 -11.07 -2.26 -6.89
C PRO A 85 -9.81 -2.37 -6.02
N MET A 86 -8.71 -1.78 -6.46
CA MET A 86 -7.45 -1.65 -5.71
C MET A 86 -7.18 -0.20 -5.31
N LEU A 87 -6.73 -0.01 -4.07
CA LEU A 87 -6.08 1.22 -3.61
C LEU A 87 -4.65 0.87 -3.18
N LEU A 88 -3.66 1.49 -3.83
CA LEU A 88 -2.24 1.37 -3.48
C LEU A 88 -1.77 2.69 -2.89
N ILE A 89 -1.23 2.65 -1.67
CA ILE A 89 -0.63 3.79 -0.98
C ILE A 89 0.87 3.52 -0.87
N ASP A 90 1.68 4.45 -1.35
CA ASP A 90 3.15 4.39 -1.34
C ASP A 90 3.67 5.54 -0.50
N ASP A 91 4.24 5.26 0.67
CA ASP A 91 4.61 6.25 1.69
C ASP A 91 5.92 7.00 1.40
N GLU A 92 6.72 6.48 0.46
CA GLU A 92 7.94 7.10 -0.05
C GLU A 92 8.01 6.88 -1.57
N ALA A 93 7.12 7.55 -2.29
CA ALA A 93 7.02 7.47 -3.75
C ALA A 93 8.30 7.95 -4.47
N ASP A 94 9.10 8.81 -3.82
CA ASP A 94 10.36 9.39 -4.29
C ASP A 94 11.58 8.45 -4.21
N ASN A 95 11.48 7.29 -3.55
CA ASN A 95 12.58 6.32 -3.43
C ASN A 95 13.12 5.80 -4.78
N ALA A 96 12.49 6.18 -5.88
CA ALA A 96 12.88 5.89 -7.25
C ALA A 96 13.92 6.84 -7.88
N SER A 97 14.54 7.78 -7.15
CA SER A 97 15.47 8.76 -7.76
C SER A 97 16.94 8.65 -7.33
N ILE A 98 17.37 7.55 -6.69
CA ILE A 98 18.74 7.45 -6.11
C ILE A 98 19.79 7.10 -7.18
N ASN A 99 20.74 8.02 -7.39
CA ASN A 99 21.66 8.15 -8.51
C ASN A 99 22.90 7.21 -8.51
N THR A 100 22.73 5.89 -8.38
CA THR A 100 23.81 4.91 -8.66
C THR A 100 23.34 3.89 -9.69
N LYS A 101 24.20 3.41 -10.60
CA LYS A 101 23.78 2.49 -11.68
C LYS A 101 23.07 1.23 -11.17
N TYR A 102 23.51 0.67 -10.05
CA TYR A 102 22.88 -0.51 -9.44
C TYR A 102 21.55 -0.15 -8.75
N SER A 103 21.49 0.98 -8.03
CA SER A 103 20.24 1.45 -7.43
C SER A 103 19.20 1.80 -8.49
N ASN A 104 19.61 2.42 -9.61
CA ASN A 104 18.74 2.74 -10.73
C ASN A 104 18.06 1.49 -11.29
N GLN A 105 18.80 0.40 -11.53
CA GLN A 105 18.21 -0.85 -12.02
C GLN A 105 17.18 -1.45 -11.05
N LEU A 106 17.47 -1.44 -9.75
CA LEU A 106 16.57 -1.97 -8.73
C LEU A 106 15.31 -1.10 -8.60
N VAL A 107 15.49 0.21 -8.65
CA VAL A 107 14.42 1.22 -8.67
C VAL A 107 13.51 1.02 -9.87
N THR A 108 14.07 0.92 -11.09
CA THR A 108 13.30 0.68 -12.32
C THR A 108 12.54 -0.63 -12.21
N LYS A 109 13.14 -1.68 -11.62
CA LYS A 109 12.47 -2.97 -11.38
C LYS A 109 11.27 -2.81 -10.43
N ILE A 110 11.44 -2.13 -9.30
CA ILE A 110 10.36 -1.89 -8.33
C ILE A 110 9.22 -1.09 -8.97
N ASN A 111 9.52 -0.01 -9.70
CA ASN A 111 8.52 0.78 -10.41
C ASN A 111 7.80 -0.04 -11.48
N GLY A 112 8.53 -0.89 -12.21
CA GLY A 112 7.95 -1.87 -13.13
C GLY A 112 6.94 -2.78 -12.42
N GLN A 113 7.30 -3.34 -11.26
CA GLN A 113 6.44 -4.23 -10.50
C GLN A 113 5.21 -3.53 -9.91
N ILE A 114 5.34 -2.27 -9.47
CA ILE A 114 4.20 -1.46 -9.03
C ILE A 114 3.24 -1.23 -10.21
N ARG A 115 3.77 -0.89 -11.40
CA ARG A 115 2.95 -0.74 -12.61
C ARG A 115 2.26 -2.04 -13.02
N ASP A 116 2.98 -3.16 -12.97
CA ASP A 116 2.42 -4.47 -13.24
C ASP A 116 1.28 -4.77 -12.27
N LEU A 117 1.45 -4.44 -10.99
CA LEU A 117 0.43 -4.64 -9.96
C LEU A 117 -0.83 -3.83 -10.27
N LEU A 118 -0.68 -2.54 -10.62
CA LEU A 118 -1.81 -1.68 -10.98
C LEU A 118 -2.57 -2.20 -12.20
N LYS A 119 -1.86 -2.76 -13.20
CA LYS A 119 -2.44 -3.34 -14.43
C LYS A 119 -3.19 -4.65 -14.20
N MET A 120 -2.99 -5.32 -13.06
CA MET A 120 -3.74 -6.53 -12.74
C MET A 120 -5.21 -6.25 -12.40
N PHE A 121 -5.63 -5.00 -12.19
CA PHE A 121 -6.96 -4.65 -11.72
C PHE A 121 -7.68 -3.77 -12.74
N HIS A 122 -8.97 -4.05 -13.00
CA HIS A 122 -9.80 -3.20 -13.87
C HIS A 122 -9.97 -1.78 -13.31
N ARG A 123 -9.87 -1.65 -11.99
CA ARG A 123 -10.01 -0.38 -11.26
C ARG A 123 -8.91 -0.30 -10.22
N SER A 124 -7.94 0.58 -10.43
CA SER A 124 -6.85 0.83 -9.49
C SER A 124 -6.68 2.33 -9.25
N CYS A 125 -6.33 2.69 -8.02
CA CYS A 125 -5.97 4.04 -7.61
C CYS A 125 -4.61 3.97 -6.91
N TYR A 126 -3.67 4.80 -7.36
CA TYR A 126 -2.33 4.92 -6.77
C TYR A 126 -2.21 6.28 -6.08
N VAL A 127 -1.86 6.27 -4.81
CA VAL A 127 -1.60 7.46 -4.00
C VAL A 127 -0.15 7.41 -3.53
N GLY A 128 0.69 8.21 -4.16
CA GLY A 128 2.05 8.46 -3.69
C GLY A 128 2.06 9.55 -2.63
N TYR A 129 2.57 9.23 -1.45
CA TYR A 129 2.93 10.17 -0.40
C TYR A 129 4.45 10.20 -0.31
N THR A 130 5.02 11.38 -0.11
CA THR A 130 6.47 11.54 0.04
C THR A 130 6.78 12.92 0.62
N ALA A 131 7.90 13.03 1.32
CA ALA A 131 8.45 14.31 1.75
C ALA A 131 9.15 15.07 0.61
N THR A 132 9.53 14.42 -0.50
CA THR A 132 10.25 15.05 -1.62
C THR A 132 9.50 14.94 -2.96
N PRO A 133 8.36 15.64 -3.13
CA PRO A 133 7.54 15.50 -4.34
C PRO A 133 8.26 15.91 -5.63
N PHE A 134 9.29 16.76 -5.53
CA PHE A 134 10.09 17.20 -6.68
C PHE A 134 10.83 16.05 -7.36
N ALA A 135 11.25 15.00 -6.63
CA ALA A 135 11.93 13.85 -7.22
C ALA A 135 11.06 13.11 -8.25
N ASN A 136 9.74 13.05 -7.99
CA ASN A 136 8.79 12.38 -8.87
C ASN A 136 8.52 13.17 -10.17
N ILE A 137 8.72 14.49 -10.16
CA ILE A 137 8.53 15.35 -11.34
C ILE A 137 9.69 15.18 -12.34
N PHE A 138 10.87 14.73 -11.88
CA PHE A 138 12.01 14.44 -12.73
C PHE A 138 12.00 13.03 -13.32
N ILE A 139 10.96 12.24 -13.04
CA ILE A 139 10.71 11.00 -13.78
C ILE A 139 10.40 11.40 -15.22
N ASP A 140 11.17 10.88 -16.16
CA ASP A 140 11.03 11.20 -17.57
C ASP A 140 9.67 10.66 -18.08
N PRO A 141 8.70 11.53 -18.41
CA PRO A 141 7.38 11.11 -18.86
C PRO A 141 7.43 10.38 -20.21
N ASP A 142 8.54 10.52 -20.93
CA ASP A 142 8.79 9.94 -22.25
C ASP A 142 9.77 8.76 -22.20
N ASP A 143 10.09 8.20 -21.01
CA ASP A 143 10.86 6.95 -20.87
C ASP A 143 10.02 5.75 -21.34
N ASN A 144 9.82 5.72 -22.65
CA ASN A 144 9.07 4.75 -23.43
C ASN A 144 9.92 3.50 -23.66
N HIS A 145 10.36 2.85 -22.58
CA HIS A 145 10.71 1.43 -22.69
C HIS A 145 9.42 0.68 -23.05
N ASP A 146 9.37 0.26 -24.33
CA ASP A 146 8.27 -0.03 -25.25
C ASP A 146 7.18 -1.06 -24.83
N VAL A 147 7.01 -1.33 -23.53
CA VAL A 147 6.05 -2.31 -22.99
C VAL A 147 5.12 -1.68 -21.91
N HIS A 148 5.44 -0.51 -21.38
CA HIS A 148 4.71 0.10 -20.26
C HIS A 148 4.28 1.55 -20.55
N LYS A 149 3.32 1.74 -21.47
CA LYS A 149 2.78 3.03 -21.94
C LYS A 149 2.05 3.91 -20.90
N GLU A 150 2.14 3.61 -19.61
CA GLU A 150 1.70 4.50 -18.53
C GLU A 150 2.75 4.44 -17.43
N ASP A 151 3.51 5.52 -17.28
CA ASP A 151 4.47 5.66 -16.19
C ASP A 151 3.76 6.00 -14.86
N LEU A 152 4.45 5.88 -13.73
CA LEU A 152 3.96 6.25 -12.40
C LEU A 152 3.94 7.77 -12.18
N PHE A 153 4.21 8.55 -13.23
CA PHE A 153 4.13 10.00 -13.16
C PHE A 153 2.72 10.42 -12.68
N PRO A 154 2.61 11.25 -11.63
CA PRO A 154 1.31 11.60 -11.07
C PRO A 154 0.42 12.27 -12.13
N LYS A 155 -0.76 11.70 -12.37
CA LYS A 155 -1.79 12.33 -13.23
C LYS A 155 -2.35 13.60 -12.58
N ASP A 156 -2.46 13.58 -11.25
CA ASP A 156 -2.95 14.67 -10.42
C ASP A 156 -2.01 14.91 -9.24
N PHE A 157 -1.91 16.16 -8.79
CA PHE A 157 -1.11 16.55 -7.62
C PHE A 157 -1.99 17.09 -6.50
N ILE A 158 -1.79 16.60 -5.28
CA ILE A 158 -2.39 17.14 -4.06
C ILE A 158 -1.25 17.69 -3.21
N ILE A 159 -1.30 18.99 -2.90
CA ILE A 159 -0.29 19.65 -2.07
C ILE A 159 -0.99 20.17 -0.82
N GLY A 160 -0.52 19.73 0.34
CA GLY A 160 -0.92 20.32 1.62
C GLY A 160 -0.29 21.71 1.74
N LEU A 161 -1.11 22.75 1.79
CA LEU A 161 -0.63 24.09 2.10
C LEU A 161 -0.36 24.21 3.60
N ASP A 162 0.60 25.05 3.97
CA ASP A 162 0.83 25.38 5.36
C ASP A 162 -0.45 25.92 5.99
N ALA A 163 -0.73 25.43 7.20
CA ALA A 163 -1.85 25.94 7.98
C ALA A 163 -1.67 27.44 8.19
N PRO A 164 -2.64 28.29 7.82
CA PRO A 164 -2.52 29.73 8.06
C PRO A 164 -2.40 29.99 9.57
N THR A 165 -1.80 31.12 9.96
CA THR A 165 -1.48 31.43 11.37
C THR A 165 -2.70 31.45 12.31
N ASN A 166 -3.89 31.61 11.73
CA ASN A 166 -5.17 31.58 12.42
C ASN A 166 -5.88 30.20 12.41
N TYR A 167 -5.28 29.17 11.80
CA TYR A 167 -5.84 27.83 11.77
C TYR A 167 -5.76 27.19 13.15
N PHE A 168 -6.91 26.84 13.69
CA PHE A 168 -7.05 26.17 14.98
C PHE A 168 -7.36 24.69 14.74
N GLY A 169 -6.31 23.88 14.65
CA GLY A 169 -6.41 22.46 14.32
C GLY A 169 -5.94 21.52 15.43
N PRO A 170 -5.93 20.20 15.17
CA PRO A 170 -5.52 19.17 16.12
C PRO A 170 -4.13 19.41 16.72
N LYS A 171 -3.18 19.96 15.94
CA LYS A 171 -1.87 20.34 16.45
C LYS A 171 -1.97 21.36 17.59
N LYS A 172 -2.81 22.39 17.45
CA LYS A 172 -3.00 23.41 18.49
C LYS A 172 -3.73 22.86 19.72
N ILE A 173 -4.64 21.91 19.52
CA ILE A 173 -5.41 21.27 20.60
C ILE A 173 -4.57 20.24 21.38
N PHE A 174 -3.78 19.43 20.67
CA PHE A 174 -3.14 18.24 21.24
C PHE A 174 -1.62 18.34 21.39
N ILE A 175 -0.95 19.26 20.68
CA ILE A 175 0.51 19.39 20.67
C ILE A 175 0.96 20.71 21.32
N ASP A 176 0.44 21.84 20.85
CA ASP A 176 0.91 23.15 21.30
C ASP A 176 0.26 23.60 22.62
N GLY A 177 -0.86 22.97 23.00
CA GLY A 177 -1.66 23.34 24.17
C GLY A 177 -2.58 24.54 23.88
N LEU A 178 -3.67 24.62 24.63
CA LEU A 178 -4.48 25.84 24.65
C LEU A 178 -3.65 26.96 25.30
N PRO A 179 -3.65 28.18 24.76
CA PRO A 179 -3.13 29.31 25.51
C PRO A 179 -3.89 29.39 26.84
N ASP A 180 -3.16 29.55 27.94
CA ASP A 180 -3.78 29.79 29.25
C ASP A 180 -4.67 31.03 29.13
N ASP A 181 -5.94 30.90 29.51
CA ASP A 181 -6.86 32.04 29.57
C ASP A 181 -6.32 33.02 30.64
N GLU A 182 -5.88 34.23 30.23
CA GLU A 182 -5.59 35.34 31.15
C GLU A 182 -6.87 35.89 31.81
#